data_AF-A0A7W8D258-F1
#
_entry.id   AF-A0A7W8D258-F1
#
_cell.length_a   1.000
_cell.length_b   1.000
_cell.length_c   1.000
_cell.angle_alpha   90.00
_cell.angle_beta   90.00
_cell.angle_gamma   90.00
#
_symmetry.space_group_name_H-M   'P 1'
#
loop_
_entity.id
_entity.type
_entity.pdbx_description
1 polymer ?
#
loop_
_entity_poly.entity_id
_entity_poly.type
_entity_poly.pdbx_seq_one_letter_code
_entity_poly.pdbx_strand_id
1 'polypeptide(L)' 'MKPMDEIRFILLCLGWIAQIQHLSIDQTLDLFNSHHLIENYILPCFSILKNQSPITIQNELLATLNQNENNLHL' A
#
# COMPACT_ATOMS: atom_id res chain seq x y z
N MET A 1 -19.22 -7.60 -2.48
CA MET A 1 -18.62 -7.24 -1.17
C MET A 1 -19.09 -5.85 -0.77
N LYS A 2 -19.16 -5.52 0.52
CA LYS A 2 -19.36 -4.12 0.94
C LYS A 2 -18.07 -3.32 0.68
N PRO A 3 -18.16 -2.03 0.29
CA PRO A 3 -16.98 -1.18 0.10
C PRO A 3 -16.19 -1.08 1.41
N MET A 4 -14.86 -1.16 1.32
CA MET A 4 -13.97 -0.88 2.43
C MET A 4 -13.93 0.64 2.69
N ASP A 5 -13.89 1.07 3.95
CA ASP A 5 -13.64 2.48 4.27
C ASP A 5 -12.16 2.83 4.09
N GLU A 6 -11.89 4.11 3.88
CA GLU A 6 -10.57 4.64 3.52
C GLU A 6 -9.51 4.33 4.58
N ILE A 7 -9.86 4.46 5.86
CA ILE A 7 -8.95 4.19 6.97
C ILE A 7 -8.55 2.71 6.98
N ARG A 8 -9.52 1.80 6.87
CA ARG A 8 -9.24 0.36 6.80
C ARG A 8 -8.41 0.01 5.57
N PHE A 9 -8.67 0.64 4.43
CA PHE A 9 -7.90 0.42 3.22
C PHE A 9 -6.43 0.83 3.40
N ILE A 10 -6.19 2.02 3.96
CA ILE A 10 -4.83 2.51 4.23
C ILE A 10 -4.09 1.58 5.19
N LEU A 11 -4.72 1.19 6.30
CA LEU A 11 -4.11 0.29 7.29
C LEU A 11 -3.79 -1.09 6.70
N LEU A 12 -4.68 -1.62 5.86
CA LEU A 12 -4.47 -2.88 5.15
C LEU A 12 -3.26 -2.80 4.20
N CYS A 13 -3.18 -1.72 3.42
CA CYS A 13 -2.05 -1.48 2.51
C CYS A 13 -0.74 -1.37 3.28
N LEU A 14 -0.68 -0.56 4.35
CA LEU A 14 0.51 -0.40 5.18
C LEU A 14 0.95 -1.72 5.81
N GLY A 15 -0.01 -2.51 6.33
CA GLY A 15 0.29 -3.81 6.93
C GLY A 15 0.90 -4.79 5.94
N TRP A 16 0.38 -4.85 4.70
CA TRP A 16 0.97 -5.70 3.68
C TRP A 16 2.33 -5.22 3.21
N ILE A 17 2.53 -3.91 3.07
CA ILE A 17 3.83 -3.39 2.63
C ILE A 17 4.89 -3.67 3.69
N ALA A 18 4.58 -3.47 4.98
CA ALA A 18 5.46 -3.84 6.08
C ALA A 18 5.86 -5.32 6.01
N GLN A 19 4.92 -6.21 5.70
CA GLN A 19 5.18 -7.65 5.53
C GLN A 19 6.07 -7.95 4.33
N ILE A 20 5.80 -7.32 3.17
CA ILE A 20 6.56 -7.54 1.93
C ILE A 20 8.00 -7.08 2.08
N GLN A 21 8.20 -5.90 2.70
CA GLN A 21 9.51 -5.29 2.88
C GLN A 21 10.25 -5.81 4.12
N HIS A 22 9.64 -6.75 4.87
CA HIS A 22 10.18 -7.27 6.13
C HIS A 22 10.54 -6.16 7.15
N LEU A 23 9.79 -5.06 7.14
CA LEU A 23 9.98 -3.92 8.02
C LEU A 23 9.07 -4.00 9.24
N SER A 24 9.48 -3.36 10.34
CA SER A 24 8.54 -3.06 11.42
C SER A 24 7.50 -2.05 10.96
N ILE A 25 6.36 -1.98 11.66
CA ILE A 25 5.33 -0.98 11.37
C ILE A 25 5.91 0.44 11.50
N ASP A 26 6.73 0.68 12.53
CA ASP A 26 7.36 1.99 12.74
C ASP A 26 8.30 2.37 11.58
N GLN A 27 9.14 1.44 11.13
CA GLN A 27 10.01 1.65 9.96
C GLN A 27 9.22 1.87 8.68
N THR A 28 8.09 1.16 8.53
CA THR A 28 7.18 1.33 7.39
C THR A 28 6.56 2.73 7.44
N LEU A 29 6.11 3.20 8.60
CA LEU A 29 5.56 4.55 8.74
C LEU A 29 6.59 5.64 8.47
N ASP A 30 7.82 5.50 8.95
CA ASP A 30 8.90 6.46 8.71
C ASP A 30 9.29 6.52 7.23
N LEU A 31 9.42 5.38 6.57
CA LEU A 31 9.67 5.30 5.13
C LEU A 31 8.53 5.92 4.32
N PHE A 32 7.28 5.64 4.70
CA PHE A 32 6.12 6.10 3.94
C PHE A 32 5.83 7.59 4.13
N ASN A 33 6.05 8.11 5.34
CA ASN A 33 5.95 9.54 5.63
C ASN A 33 7.03 10.33 4.88
N SER A 34 8.27 9.83 4.82
CA SER A 34 9.36 10.50 4.11
C SER A 34 9.19 10.53 2.60
N HIS A 35 8.47 9.57 2.02
CA HIS A 35 8.31 9.41 0.57
C HIS A 35 6.91 9.83 0.06
N HIS A 36 6.04 10.36 0.91
CA HIS A 36 4.65 10.69 0.57
C HIS A 36 3.90 9.54 -0.11
N LEU A 37 4.24 8.28 0.22
CA LEU A 37 3.70 7.08 -0.43
C LEU A 37 2.20 6.89 -0.15
N ILE A 38 1.73 7.31 1.02
CA ILE A 38 0.30 7.25 1.32
C ILE A 38 -0.49 8.14 0.34
N GLU A 39 -0.01 9.37 0.12
CA GLU A 39 -0.67 10.37 -0.71
C GLU A 39 -0.53 10.09 -2.20
N ASN A 40 0.66 9.71 -2.64
CA ASN A 40 0.95 9.52 -4.06
C ASN A 40 0.56 8.13 -4.57
N TYR A 41 0.35 7.16 -3.70
CA TYR A 41 0.19 5.77 -4.10
C TYR A 41 -1.01 5.08 -3.43
N ILE A 42 -1.12 5.07 -2.10
CA ILE A 42 -2.22 4.36 -1.41
C ILE A 42 -3.59 5.05 -1.65
N LEU A 43 -3.65 6.37 -1.50
CA LEU A 43 -4.91 7.13 -1.65
C LEU A 43 -5.50 7.08 -3.07
N PRO A 44 -4.73 7.25 -4.15
CA PRO A 44 -5.23 7.07 -5.51
C PRO A 44 -5.82 5.67 -5.76
N CYS A 45 -5.15 4.63 -5.23
CA CYS A 45 -5.60 3.25 -5.32
C CYS A 45 -6.94 3.00 -4.62
N PHE A 46 -7.27 3.73 -3.55
CA PHE A 46 -8.54 3.56 -2.82
C PHE A 46 -9.76 3.71 -3.74
N SER A 47 -9.76 4.71 -4.61
CA SER A 47 -10.88 4.99 -5.52
C SER A 47 -11.20 3.82 -6.45
N ILE A 48 -10.19 3.04 -6.83
CA ILE A 48 -10.25 1.91 -7.76
C ILE A 48 -10.48 0.59 -7.01
N LEU A 49 -9.81 0.41 -5.89
CA LEU A 49 -9.66 -0.89 -5.23
C LEU A 49 -10.59 -1.11 -4.03
N LYS A 50 -11.28 -0.08 -3.52
CA LYS A 50 -12.15 -0.19 -2.33
C LYS A 50 -13.27 -1.23 -2.41
N ASN A 51 -13.67 -1.62 -3.61
CA ASN A 51 -14.72 -2.62 -3.85
C ASN A 51 -14.15 -4.02 -4.20
N GLN A 52 -12.83 -4.15 -4.26
CA GLN A 52 -12.15 -5.37 -4.65
C GLN A 52 -11.94 -6.31 -3.46
N SER A 53 -11.63 -7.56 -3.77
CA SER A 53 -11.24 -8.54 -2.74
C SER A 53 -9.88 -8.20 -2.15
N PRO A 54 -9.59 -8.54 -0.87
CA PRO A 54 -8.28 -8.29 -0.28
C PRO A 54 -7.12 -8.85 -1.10
N ILE A 55 -7.28 -10.05 -1.68
CA ILE A 55 -6.26 -10.67 -2.54
C ILE A 55 -5.97 -9.81 -3.78
N THR A 56 -7.00 -9.25 -4.41
CA THR A 56 -6.84 -8.34 -5.56
C THR A 56 -6.05 -7.09 -5.17
N ILE A 57 -6.39 -6.50 -4.01
CA ILE A 57 -5.70 -5.31 -3.50
C ILE A 57 -4.22 -5.62 -3.23
N GLN A 58 -3.93 -6.76 -2.60
CA GLN A 58 -2.58 -7.21 -2.32
C GLN A 58 -1.75 -7.44 -3.60
N ASN A 59 -2.34 -8.09 -4.60
CA ASN A 59 -1.65 -8.36 -5.87
C ASN A 59 -1.33 -7.09 -6.65
N GLU A 60 -2.25 -6.12 -6.68
CA GLU A 60 -2.01 -4.81 -7.30
C GLU A 60 -0.91 -4.04 -6.56
N LEU A 61 -0.97 -4.02 -5.22
CA LEU A 61 0.08 -3.39 -4.40
C LEU A 61 1.46 -3.99 -4.68
N LEU A 62 1.56 -5.33 -4.74
CA LEU A 62 2.79 -6.04 -5.10
C LEU A 62 3.27 -5.70 -6.50
N ALA A 63 2.37 -5.69 -7.48
CA ALA A 63 2.71 -5.41 -8.87
C ALA A 63 3.31 -4.00 -9.01
N THR A 64 2.72 -2.99 -8.37
CA THR A 64 3.26 -1.63 -8.51
C THR A 64 4.48 -1.39 -7.61
N LEU A 65 4.62 -2.06 -6.46
CA LEU A 65 5.88 -2.03 -5.70
C LEU A 65 7.03 -2.60 -6.51
N ASN A 66 6.85 -3.73 -7.18
CA ASN A 66 7.89 -4.32 -8.05
C ASN A 66 8.21 -3.43 -9.27
N GLN A 67 7.21 -2.70 -9.80
CA GLN A 67 7.45 -1.70 -10.85
C GLN A 67 8.19 -0.47 -10.30
N ASN A 68 7.90 -0.07 -9.08
CA ASN A 68 8.51 1.08 -8.44
C ASN A 68 9.87 0.77 -7.82
N GLU A 69 10.20 -0.46 -7.40
CA GLU A 69 11.57 -0.86 -7.00
C GLU A 69 12.57 -0.72 -8.15
N ASN A 70 12.12 -0.85 -9.41
CA ASN A 70 12.96 -0.53 -10.56
C ASN A 70 13.22 0.99 -10.74
N ASN A 71 12.44 1.85 -10.08
CA ASN A 71 12.54 3.31 -10.13
C ASN A 71 12.99 3.95 -8.79
N LEU A 72 12.80 3.24 -7.67
CA LEU A 72 13.21 3.56 -6.32
C LEU A 72 14.38 2.64 -6.01
N HIS A 73 15.59 3.09 -6.31
CA HIS A 73 16.77 2.58 -5.62
C HIS A 73 16.63 2.94 -4.12
N LEU A 74 15.94 2.08 -3.38
CA LEU A 74 16.05 1.93 -1.92
C LEU A 74 17.14 0.91 -1.62
#